data_AF-A0A1A6FTF4-F1
#
_entry.id   AF-A0A1A6FTF4-F1
#
_cell.length_a   1.000
_cell.length_b   1.000
_cell.length_c   1.000
_cell.angle_alpha   90.00
_cell.angle_beta   90.00
_cell.angle_gamma   90.00
#
_symmetry.space_group_name_H-M   'P 1'
#
loop_
_entity.id
_entity.type
_entity.pdbx_description
1 polymer ?
#
loop_
_entity_poly.entity_id
_entity_poly.type
_entity_poly.pdbx_seq_one_letter_code
_entity_poly.pdbx_strand_id
1 'polypeptide(L)'
;MRFLRKAIGQHGEPEKITIDKSGANTAAIERYNAEHEADIEIRRIKYLNNIVEQDHRAVKRVTRPMLGFKSFRSAAATLSGIELMHMIRKG
;
A
#
# COMPACT_ATOMS: atom_id res chain seq x y z
N MET A 1 -9.93 -7.15 0.49
CA MET A 1 -9.08 -8.18 -0.14
C MET A 1 -8.50 -7.82 -1.52
N ARG A 2 -9.16 -6.99 -2.36
CA ARG A 2 -8.64 -6.68 -3.71
C ARG A 2 -7.21 -6.11 -3.73
N PHE A 3 -6.89 -5.24 -2.77
CA PHE A 3 -5.54 -4.67 -2.66
C PHE A 3 -4.49 -5.73 -2.26
N LEU A 4 -4.70 -6.44 -1.15
CA LEU A 4 -3.76 -7.44 -0.64
C LEU A 4 -3.44 -8.53 -1.68
N ARG A 5 -4.47 -9.11 -2.30
CA ARG A 5 -4.27 -10.11 -3.37
C ARG A 5 -3.50 -9.56 -4.56
N LYS A 6 -3.79 -8.32 -4.96
CA LYS A 6 -3.06 -7.67 -6.06
C LYS A 6 -1.59 -7.45 -5.68
N ALA A 7 -1.31 -7.00 -4.47
CA ALA A 7 0.04 -6.75 -4.00
C ALA A 7 0.86 -8.05 -3.96
N ILE A 8 0.30 -9.13 -3.39
CA ILE A 8 0.95 -10.44 -3.35
C ILE A 8 1.16 -11.00 -4.77
N GLY A 9 0.16 -10.90 -5.66
CA GLY A 9 0.30 -11.33 -7.05
C GLY A 9 1.36 -10.56 -7.84
N GLN A 10 1.68 -9.32 -7.46
CA GLN A 10 2.70 -8.50 -8.13
C GLN A 10 4.10 -8.63 -7.51
N HIS A 11 4.20 -8.88 -6.21
CA HIS A 11 5.46 -8.82 -5.47
C HIS A 11 5.87 -10.15 -4.81
N GLY A 12 5.05 -11.20 -4.95
CA GLY A 12 5.23 -12.47 -4.26
C GLY A 12 4.59 -12.49 -2.87
N GLU A 13 4.48 -13.68 -2.30
CA GLU A 13 3.97 -13.90 -0.95
C GLU A 13 5.04 -13.54 0.09
N PRO A 14 4.77 -12.59 1.01
CA PRO A 14 5.74 -12.19 2.02
C PRO A 14 5.63 -13.09 3.26
N GLU A 15 6.77 -13.35 3.92
CA GLU A 15 6.74 -13.97 5.26
C GLU A 15 6.05 -13.08 6.30
N LYS A 16 6.21 -11.76 6.21
CA LYS A 16 5.77 -10.79 7.21
C LYS A 16 5.14 -9.56 6.57
N ILE A 17 4.02 -9.11 7.13
CA ILE A 17 3.39 -7.83 6.76
C ILE A 17 3.35 -6.91 7.97
N THR A 18 3.87 -5.70 7.77
CA THR A 18 3.73 -4.63 8.76
C THR A 18 2.43 -3.88 8.51
N ILE A 19 1.58 -3.78 9.53
CA ILE A 19 0.35 -2.99 9.51
C ILE A 19 0.26 -2.04 10.69
N ASP A 20 -0.63 -1.06 10.58
CA ASP A 20 -1.06 -0.23 11.69
C ASP A 20 -2.05 -1.00 12.61
N LYS A 21 -2.76 -0.28 13.48
CA LYS A 21 -3.76 -0.87 14.39
C LYS A 21 -5.14 -1.10 13.72
N SER A 22 -5.21 -1.23 12.40
CA SER A 22 -6.47 -1.46 11.68
C SER A 22 -6.97 -2.91 11.81
N GLY A 23 -8.18 -3.07 12.35
CA GLY A 23 -8.86 -4.36 12.40
C GLY A 23 -9.18 -4.93 11.01
N ALA A 24 -9.50 -4.06 10.04
CA ALA A 24 -9.78 -4.47 8.67
C ALA A 24 -8.55 -5.08 7.97
N ASN A 25 -7.35 -4.56 8.26
CA ASN A 25 -6.09 -5.10 7.74
C ASN A 25 -5.71 -6.43 8.40
N THR A 26 -6.09 -6.63 9.66
CA THR A 26 -5.87 -7.89 10.37
C THR A 26 -6.76 -8.99 9.77
N ALA A 27 -8.08 -8.75 9.68
CA ALA A 27 -9.02 -9.67 9.05
C ALA A 27 -8.70 -9.94 7.57
N ALA A 28 -8.35 -8.86 6.85
CA ALA A 28 -7.31 -8.80 5.82
C ALA A 28 -6.53 -10.10 5.50
N ILE A 29 -5.50 -10.24 6.33
CA ILE A 29 -4.38 -11.16 6.20
C ILE A 29 -4.78 -12.52 6.77
N GLU A 30 -5.52 -12.56 7.87
CA GLU A 30 -6.02 -13.81 8.46
C GLU A 30 -6.88 -14.59 7.46
N ARG A 31 -7.77 -13.91 6.74
CA ARG A 31 -8.57 -14.53 5.68
C ARG A 31 -7.70 -15.01 4.52
N TYR A 32 -6.67 -14.24 4.15
CA TYR A 32 -5.76 -14.64 3.08
C TYR A 32 -5.01 -15.92 3.44
N ASN A 33 -4.44 -15.98 4.66
CA ASN A 33 -3.74 -17.16 5.19
C ASN A 33 -4.66 -18.39 5.19
N ALA A 34 -5.91 -18.25 5.65
CA ALA A 34 -6.87 -19.35 5.65
C ALA A 34 -7.27 -19.82 4.23
N GLU A 35 -7.39 -18.90 3.27
CA GLU A 35 -7.78 -19.24 1.89
C GLU A 35 -6.64 -19.89 1.08
N HIS A 36 -5.37 -19.66 1.44
CA HIS A 36 -4.20 -20.03 0.62
C HIS A 36 -3.17 -20.91 1.35
N GLU A 37 -3.48 -21.37 2.57
CA GLU A 37 -2.54 -22.11 3.43
C GLU A 37 -1.21 -21.37 3.65
N ALA A 38 -1.25 -20.04 3.65
CA ALA A 38 -0.10 -19.18 3.87
C ALA A 38 0.14 -18.90 5.36
N ASP A 39 1.38 -18.63 5.74
CA ASP A 39 1.80 -18.31 7.11
C ASP A 39 2.38 -16.90 7.22
N ILE A 40 1.58 -15.90 6.80
CA ILE A 40 2.01 -14.50 6.86
C ILE A 40 1.93 -13.99 8.30
N GLU A 41 3.07 -13.61 8.87
CA GLU A 41 3.17 -13.01 10.21
C GLU A 41 2.77 -11.53 10.19
N ILE A 42 1.83 -11.14 11.06
CA ILE A 42 1.41 -9.74 11.21
C ILE A 42 2.30 -9.03 12.25
N ARG A 43 2.95 -7.94 11.84
CA ARG A 43 3.82 -7.11 12.71
C ARG A 43 3.29 -5.70 12.88
N ARG A 44 3.41 -5.16 14.10
CA ARG A 44 2.98 -3.79 14.45
C ARG A 44 4.14 -3.00 15.05
N ILE A 45 5.09 -2.61 14.21
CA ILE A 45 6.31 -1.90 14.62
C ILE A 45 6.21 -0.42 14.21
N LYS A 46 6.23 0.50 15.18
CA LYS A 46 6.11 1.95 14.94
C LYS A 46 7.16 2.48 13.96
N TYR A 47 8.40 2.01 14.09
CA TYR A 47 9.49 2.42 13.20
C TYR A 47 9.23 2.02 11.73
N LEU A 48 8.83 0.77 11.48
CA LEU A 48 8.54 0.30 10.11
C LEU A 48 7.31 1.03 9.53
N ASN A 49 6.30 1.29 10.35
CA ASN A 49 5.16 2.12 9.95
C ASN A 49 5.60 3.55 9.57
N ASN A 50 6.57 4.14 10.25
CA ASN A 50 7.10 5.46 9.89
C ASN A 50 7.79 5.46 8.51
N ILE A 51 8.45 4.37 8.11
CA ILE A 51 9.08 4.24 6.79
C ILE A 51 8.01 4.23 5.70
N VAL A 52 6.95 3.44 5.88
CA VAL A 52 5.81 3.39 4.94
C VAL A 52 5.14 4.76 4.84
N GLU A 53 4.91 5.43 5.97
CA GLU A 53 4.34 6.78 5.98
C GLU A 53 5.24 7.84 5.35
N GLN A 54 6.56 7.64 5.38
CA GLN A 54 7.51 8.50 4.69
C GLN A 54 7.40 8.36 3.17
N ASP A 55 7.25 7.13 2.66
CA ASP A 55 7.09 6.88 1.23
C ASP A 55 5.82 7.54 0.67
N HIS A 56 4.73 7.54 1.45
CA HIS A 56 3.49 8.21 1.09
C HIS A 56 3.59 9.74 0.95
N ARG A 57 4.63 10.39 1.50
CA ARG A 57 4.71 11.86 1.57
C ARG A 57 4.72 12.51 0.20
N ALA A 58 5.36 11.89 -0.79
CA ALA A 58 5.44 12.47 -2.12
C ALA A 58 4.08 12.54 -2.80
N VAL A 59 3.34 11.42 -2.77
CA VAL A 59 1.97 11.35 -3.28
C VAL A 59 1.08 12.33 -2.53
N LYS A 60 1.09 12.29 -1.19
CA LYS A 60 0.27 13.19 -0.34
C LYS A 60 0.58 14.68 -0.58
N ARG A 61 1.84 15.04 -0.86
CA ARG A 61 2.23 16.44 -1.15
C ARG A 61 1.56 16.96 -2.42
N VAL A 62 1.46 16.13 -3.46
CA VAL A 62 0.83 16.50 -4.74
C VAL A 62 -0.70 16.46 -4.62
N THR A 63 -1.26 15.47 -3.93
CA THR A 63 -2.71 15.25 -3.90
C THR A 63 -3.47 16.10 -2.88
N ARG A 64 -2.84 16.53 -1.78
CA ARG A 64 -3.48 17.35 -0.74
C ARG A 64 -4.16 18.64 -1.25
N PRO A 65 -3.53 19.47 -2.12
CA PRO A 65 -4.17 20.69 -2.61
C PRO A 65 -5.30 20.43 -3.62
N MET A 66 -5.49 19.21 -4.12
CA MET A 66 -6.41 18.90 -5.22
C MET A 66 -7.87 18.69 -4.79
N LEU A 67 -8.22 18.83 -3.50
CA LEU A 67 -9.56 18.55 -2.94
C LEU A 67 -10.09 17.11 -3.23
N GLY A 68 -9.18 16.18 -3.51
CA GLY A 68 -9.48 14.79 -3.85
C GLY A 68 -9.85 14.56 -5.32
N PHE A 69 -9.91 13.29 -5.71
CA PHE A 69 -10.24 12.90 -7.09
C PHE A 69 -11.74 12.70 -7.27
N LYS A 70 -12.30 13.23 -8.37
CA LYS A 70 -13.71 13.03 -8.74
C LYS A 70 -13.99 11.73 -9.48
N SER A 71 -12.95 11.04 -9.97
CA SER A 71 -13.09 9.74 -10.63
C SER A 71 -11.87 8.84 -10.40
N PHE A 72 -12.09 7.52 -10.42
CA PHE A 72 -11.00 6.54 -10.31
C PHE A 72 -10.02 6.59 -11.49
N ARG A 73 -10.52 6.88 -12.70
CA ARG A 73 -9.68 7.01 -13.90
C ARG A 73 -8.71 8.17 -13.76
N SER A 74 -9.19 9.33 -13.30
CA SER A 74 -8.35 10.51 -13.05
C SER A 74 -7.35 10.27 -11.91
N ALA A 75 -7.78 9.59 -10.85
CA ALA A 75 -6.89 9.20 -9.74
C ALA A 75 -5.76 8.29 -10.23
N ALA A 76 -6.08 7.24 -10.98
CA ALA A 76 -5.09 6.30 -11.51
C ALA A 76 -4.07 6.96 -12.44
N ALA A 77 -4.54 7.82 -13.37
CA ALA A 77 -3.66 8.56 -14.27
C ALA A 77 -2.72 9.51 -13.50
N THR A 78 -3.25 10.24 -12.51
CA THR A 78 -2.45 11.17 -11.69
C THR A 78 -1.40 10.43 -10.87
N LEU A 79 -1.76 9.33 -10.20
CA LEU A 79 -0.84 8.51 -9.42
C LEU A 79 0.27 7.93 -10.29
N SER A 80 -0.07 7.42 -11.47
CA SER A 80 0.92 6.90 -12.44
C SER A 80 1.90 7.99 -12.88
N GLY A 81 1.41 9.21 -13.12
CA GLY A 81 2.26 10.35 -13.45
C GLY A 81 3.20 10.76 -12.32
N ILE A 82 2.73 10.73 -11.06
CA ILE A 82 3.56 10.98 -9.88
C ILE A 82 4.66 9.91 -9.76
N GLU A 83 4.32 8.63 -9.93
CA GLU A 83 5.27 7.52 -9.90
C GLU A 83 6.33 7.65 -10.99
N LEU A 84 5.92 7.98 -12.22
CA LEU A 84 6.83 8.21 -13.35
C LEU A 84 7.85 9.32 -13.04
N MET A 85 7.38 10.48 -12.58
CA MET A 85 8.25 11.58 -12.19
C MET A 85 9.20 11.18 -11.04
N HIS A 86 8.73 10.33 -10.14
CA HIS A 86 9.54 9.81 -9.04
C HIS A 86 10.67 8.89 -9.51
N MET A 87 10.40 8.04 -10.51
CA MET A 87 11.42 7.18 -11.14
C MET A 87 12.44 8.01 -11.90
N ILE A 88 12.02 9.00 -12.70
CA ILE A 88 12.92 9.89 -13.45
C ILE A 88 13.87 10.64 -12.51
N ARG A 89 13.37 11.15 -11.39
CA ARG A 89 14.18 11.94 -10.43
C ARG A 89 15.15 11.09 -9.60
N LYS A 90 14.89 9.79 -9.45
CA LYS A 90 15.75 8.85 -8.70
C LYS A 90 16.73 8.08 -9.61
N GLY A 91 16.54 8.13 -10.93
CA GLY A 91 17.44 7.56 -11.92
C GLY A 91 18.76 8.30 -12.03
#